data_AF-A0A7W9GS22-F1
#
_entry.id   AF-A0A7W9GS22-F1
#
_cell.length_a   1.000
_cell.length_b   1.000
_cell.length_c   1.000
_cell.angle_alpha   90.00
_cell.angle_beta   90.00
_cell.angle_gamma   90.00
#
_symmetry.space_group_name_H-M   'P 1'
#
loop_
_entity.id
_entity.type
_entity.pdbx_description
1 polymer ?
#
loop_
_entity_poly.entity_id
_entity_poly.type
_entity_poly.pdbx_seq_one_letter_code
_entity_poly.pdbx_strand_id
1 'polypeptide(L)'
;MAVDPAPLPLDDEALRAIGVIAVQSARVEWQLTGIRAVVDRSMSHEEHLRQGKAKAHAKTIRAYLQEHESWAGPEATAECIQWADEAAQLLFERGNLVHSGWVTTTDDDGVFHLTRRHMKTGDEYPFSHTDLEELGHKLGMLATTGHMFMAVAMTKLFDADE
;
A
#
# COMPACT_ATOMS: atom_id res chain seq x y z
N MET A 1 1.40 -38.25 -20.33
CA MET A 1 1.65 -37.08 -19.46
C MET A 1 0.93 -35.91 -20.11
N ALA A 2 -0.09 -35.36 -19.47
CA ALA A 2 -0.69 -34.11 -19.93
C ALA A 2 0.36 -33.01 -19.75
N VAL A 3 0.67 -32.30 -20.82
CA VAL A 3 1.50 -31.10 -20.75
C VAL A 3 0.60 -30.04 -20.13
N ASP A 4 0.98 -29.52 -18.95
CA ASP A 4 0.29 -28.36 -18.38
C ASP A 4 0.28 -27.25 -19.45
N PRO A 5 -0.90 -26.72 -19.83
CA PRO A 5 -0.94 -25.62 -20.78
C PRO A 5 -0.07 -24.49 -20.24
N ALA A 6 0.78 -23.94 -21.10
CA ALA A 6 1.60 -22.79 -20.73
C ALA A 6 0.67 -21.69 -20.21
N PRO A 7 0.98 -21.04 -19.08
CA PRO A 7 0.14 -19.99 -18.54
C PRO A 7 -0.07 -18.93 -19.61
N LEU A 8 -1.33 -18.60 -19.88
CA LEU A 8 -1.65 -17.53 -20.81
C LEU A 8 -1.13 -16.21 -20.23
N PRO A 9 -0.64 -15.29 -21.07
CA PRO A 9 -0.21 -13.98 -20.62
C PRO A 9 -1.38 -13.22 -19.98
N LEU A 10 -1.07 -12.34 -19.04
CA LEU A 10 -2.02 -11.37 -18.52
C LEU A 10 -2.54 -10.49 -19.66
N ASP A 11 -3.84 -10.18 -19.63
CA ASP A 11 -4.41 -9.22 -20.57
C ASP A 11 -3.99 -7.77 -20.23
N ASP A 12 -4.17 -6.88 -21.21
CA ASP A 12 -3.77 -5.47 -21.09
C ASP A 12 -4.49 -4.74 -19.95
N GLU A 13 -5.69 -5.17 -19.58
CA GLU A 13 -6.49 -4.55 -18.52
C GLU A 13 -5.93 -4.87 -17.15
N ALA A 14 -5.63 -6.14 -16.87
CA ALA A 14 -4.95 -6.57 -15.67
C ALA A 14 -3.57 -5.92 -15.54
N LEU A 15 -2.80 -5.83 -16.64
CA LEU A 15 -1.50 -5.16 -16.65
C LEU A 15 -1.62 -3.67 -16.31
N ARG A 16 -2.62 -2.97 -16.86
CA ARG A 16 -2.89 -1.56 -16.51
C ARG A 16 -3.24 -1.41 -15.03
N ALA A 17 -4.12 -2.24 -14.50
CA ALA A 17 -4.53 -2.18 -13.10
C ALA A 17 -3.35 -2.45 -12.14
N ILE A 18 -2.51 -3.45 -12.45
CA ILE A 18 -1.27 -3.73 -11.71
C ILE A 18 -0.32 -2.52 -11.75
N GLY A 19 -0.17 -1.88 -12.92
CA GLY A 19 0.63 -0.66 -13.06
C GLY A 19 0.12 0.48 -12.17
N VAL A 20 -1.20 0.69 -12.12
CA VAL A 20 -1.83 1.67 -11.21
C VAL A 20 -1.53 1.33 -9.75
N ILE A 21 -1.74 0.07 -9.32
CA ILE A 21 -1.43 -0.38 -7.96
C ILE A 21 0.02 -0.09 -7.60
N ALA A 22 0.97 -0.39 -8.48
CA ALA A 22 2.39 -0.17 -8.24
C ALA A 22 2.71 1.31 -8.00
N VAL A 23 2.22 2.20 -8.87
CA VAL A 23 2.46 3.65 -8.75
C VAL A 23 1.80 4.22 -7.51
N GLN A 24 0.52 3.90 -7.25
CA GLN A 24 -0.18 4.44 -6.10
C GLN A 24 0.40 3.90 -4.78
N SER A 25 0.80 2.64 -4.74
CA SER A 25 1.48 2.08 -3.57
C SER A 25 2.79 2.79 -3.25
N ALA A 26 3.59 3.10 -4.26
CA ALA A 26 4.85 3.83 -4.06
C ALA A 26 4.58 5.24 -3.48
N ARG A 27 3.53 5.92 -3.94
CA ARG A 27 3.13 7.22 -3.39
C ARG A 27 2.69 7.12 -1.93
N VAL A 28 1.86 6.14 -1.60
CA VAL A 28 1.40 5.90 -0.22
C VAL A 28 2.56 5.53 0.69
N GLU A 29 3.47 4.66 0.25
CA GLU A 29 4.66 4.25 1.00
C GLU A 29 5.61 5.42 1.27
N TRP A 30 5.82 6.29 0.28
CA TRP A 30 6.57 7.53 0.43
C TRP A 30 5.93 8.47 1.46
N GLN A 31 4.60 8.66 1.37
CA GLN A 31 3.87 9.55 2.29
C GLN A 31 3.90 9.04 3.72
N LEU A 32 3.60 7.74 3.92
CA LEU A 32 3.61 7.10 5.23
C LEU A 32 5.00 7.18 5.86
N THR A 33 6.04 6.98 5.06
CA THR A 33 7.42 7.09 5.52
C THR A 33 7.84 8.53 5.81
N GLY A 34 7.35 9.50 5.04
CA GLY A 34 7.55 10.92 5.30
C GLY A 34 6.98 11.35 6.64
N ILE A 35 5.73 10.99 6.92
CA ILE A 35 5.09 11.25 8.21
C ILE A 35 5.87 10.56 9.34
N ARG A 36 6.26 9.30 9.11
CA ARG A 36 7.08 8.53 10.06
C ARG A 36 8.40 9.24 10.40
N ALA A 37 9.11 9.78 9.42
CA ALA A 37 10.38 10.47 9.62
C ALA A 37 10.24 11.78 10.39
N VAL A 38 9.10 12.47 10.26
CA VAL A 38 8.77 13.66 11.07
C VAL A 38 8.55 13.28 12.53
N VAL A 39 7.77 12.22 12.74
CA VAL A 39 7.40 11.69 14.04
C VAL A 39 8.61 11.10 14.78
N ASP A 40 9.51 10.45 14.05
CA ASP A 40 10.70 9.81 14.59
C ASP A 40 11.94 10.20 13.80
N ARG A 41 12.60 11.21 14.35
CA ARG A 41 13.83 11.81 13.84
C ARG A 41 15.09 11.02 14.21
N SER A 42 14.96 9.80 14.76
CA SER A 42 16.14 8.96 15.07
C SER A 42 16.89 8.49 13.82
N MET A 43 16.23 8.53 12.66
CA MET A 43 16.78 8.14 11.36
C MET A 43 16.27 9.05 10.25
N SER A 44 17.00 9.10 9.15
CA SER A 44 16.60 9.82 7.94
C SER A 44 15.39 9.16 7.25
N HIS A 45 14.69 9.94 6.41
CA HIS A 45 13.59 9.43 5.58
C HIS A 45 14.03 8.21 4.74
N GLU A 46 15.22 8.28 4.13
CA GLU A 46 15.75 7.20 3.30
C GLU A 46 15.98 5.91 4.10
N GLU A 47 16.47 6.02 5.31
CA GLU A 47 16.65 4.87 6.20
C GLU A 47 15.33 4.24 6.59
N HIS A 48 14.29 5.05 6.88
CA HIS A 48 12.94 4.53 7.14
C HIS A 48 12.33 3.85 5.92
N LEU A 49 12.59 4.35 4.69
CA LEU A 49 12.11 3.72 3.46
C LEU A 49 12.75 2.34 3.26
N ARG A 50 14.06 2.23 3.48
CA ARG A 50 14.78 0.95 3.34
C ARG A 50 14.29 -0.14 4.28
N GLN A 51 13.67 0.24 5.41
CA GLN A 51 13.09 -0.76 6.32
C GLN A 51 11.86 -1.44 5.73
N GLY A 52 11.06 -0.77 4.88
CA GLY A 52 9.90 -1.35 4.21
C GLY A 52 8.82 -1.90 5.15
N LYS A 53 8.61 -1.27 6.32
CA LYS A 53 7.70 -1.78 7.37
C LYS A 53 6.47 -0.90 7.55
N ALA A 54 5.59 -0.84 6.55
CA ALA A 54 4.38 -0.01 6.60
C ALA A 54 3.58 -0.15 7.91
N LYS A 55 3.37 -1.39 8.40
CA LYS A 55 2.69 -1.64 9.69
C LYS A 55 3.43 -1.08 10.90
N ALA A 56 4.76 -1.14 10.90
CA ALA A 56 5.55 -0.54 11.98
C ALA A 56 5.49 0.98 11.92
N HIS A 57 5.55 1.57 10.72
CA HIS A 57 5.44 3.00 10.51
C HIS A 57 4.09 3.53 11.01
N ALA A 58 2.98 2.90 10.62
CA ALA A 58 1.64 3.26 11.08
C ALA A 58 1.51 3.14 12.60
N LYS A 59 2.03 2.06 13.20
CA LYS A 59 2.02 1.88 14.66
C LYS A 59 2.71 3.02 15.38
N THR A 60 3.88 3.45 14.92
CA THR A 60 4.61 4.51 15.62
C THR A 60 4.03 5.90 15.36
N ILE A 61 3.50 6.15 14.16
CA ILE A 61 2.71 7.36 13.89
C ILE A 61 1.54 7.44 14.87
N ARG A 62 0.77 6.36 15.01
CA ARG A 62 -0.33 6.30 15.95
C ARG A 62 0.11 6.60 17.38
N ALA A 63 1.15 5.91 17.86
CA ALA A 63 1.63 6.08 19.23
C ALA A 63 2.04 7.53 19.51
N TYR A 64 2.82 8.13 18.61
CA TYR A 64 3.25 9.52 18.74
C TYR A 64 2.07 10.50 18.75
N LEU A 65 1.14 10.35 17.81
CA LEU A 65 0.00 11.25 17.66
C LEU A 65 -1.00 11.15 18.83
N GLN A 66 -1.13 9.96 19.43
CA GLN A 66 -1.92 9.79 20.65
C GLN A 66 -1.28 10.45 21.88
N GLU A 67 0.05 10.52 21.92
CA GLU A 67 0.79 11.19 22.99
C GLU A 67 0.86 12.72 22.77
N HIS A 68 0.72 13.18 21.52
CA HIS A 68 0.93 14.56 21.09
C HIS A 68 -0.28 15.09 20.29
N GLU A 69 -1.46 15.17 20.94
CA GLU A 69 -2.74 15.65 20.36
C GLU A 69 -2.66 17.06 19.71
N SER A 70 -1.57 17.80 19.91
CA SER A 70 -1.35 19.16 19.41
C SER A 70 -0.78 19.24 17.98
N TRP A 71 -0.66 18.11 17.26
CA TRP A 71 -0.05 18.11 15.93
C TRP A 71 -0.81 18.96 14.90
N ALA A 72 -2.13 18.84 14.85
CA ALA A 72 -3.01 19.67 14.00
C ALA A 72 -4.43 19.85 14.59
N GLY A 73 -4.60 19.52 15.86
CA GLY A 73 -5.89 19.42 16.54
C GLY A 73 -6.44 17.98 16.55
N PRO A 74 -7.44 17.69 17.40
CA PRO A 74 -7.89 16.31 17.65
C PRO A 74 -8.44 15.59 16.42
N GLU A 75 -9.20 16.30 15.57
CA GLU A 75 -9.83 15.74 14.37
C GLU A 75 -8.79 15.35 13.32
N ALA A 76 -7.91 16.27 12.93
CA ALA A 76 -6.82 16.00 11.98
C ALA A 76 -5.85 14.91 12.49
N THR A 77 -5.66 14.83 13.82
CA THR A 77 -4.86 13.78 14.46
C THR A 77 -5.53 12.41 14.28
N ALA A 78 -6.83 12.30 14.56
CA ALA A 78 -7.59 11.07 14.36
C ALA A 78 -7.62 10.63 12.89
N GLU A 79 -7.82 11.56 11.97
CA GLU A 79 -7.82 11.30 10.53
C GLU A 79 -6.46 10.79 10.05
N CYS A 80 -5.35 11.37 10.51
CA CYS A 80 -4.03 10.88 10.11
C CYS A 80 -3.74 9.48 10.67
N ILE A 81 -4.18 9.18 11.89
CA ILE A 81 -4.04 7.83 12.46
C ILE A 81 -4.81 6.82 11.60
N GLN A 82 -6.08 7.12 11.29
CA GLN A 82 -6.90 6.28 10.43
C GLN A 82 -6.26 6.10 9.06
N TRP A 83 -5.80 7.18 8.43
CA TRP A 83 -5.11 7.14 7.15
C TRP A 83 -3.87 6.25 7.19
N ALA A 84 -3.04 6.36 8.23
CA ALA A 84 -1.81 5.57 8.36
C ALA A 84 -2.11 4.08 8.53
N ASP A 85 -3.18 3.74 9.27
CA ASP A 85 -3.64 2.37 9.46
C ASP A 85 -4.16 1.76 8.16
N GLU A 86 -4.98 2.51 7.43
CA GLU A 86 -5.50 2.09 6.13
C GLU A 86 -4.37 1.92 5.10
N ALA A 87 -3.42 2.86 5.07
CA ALA A 87 -2.23 2.78 4.23
C ALA A 87 -1.42 1.51 4.51
N ALA A 88 -1.18 1.18 5.78
CA ALA A 88 -0.47 -0.04 6.14
C ALA A 88 -1.21 -1.32 5.72
N GLN A 89 -2.55 -1.33 5.84
CA GLN A 89 -3.38 -2.46 5.43
C GLN A 89 -3.36 -2.65 3.91
N LEU A 90 -3.56 -1.59 3.13
CA LEU A 90 -3.54 -1.68 1.66
C LEU A 90 -2.14 -2.01 1.11
N LEU A 91 -1.08 -1.50 1.75
CA LEU A 91 0.30 -1.88 1.38
C LEU A 91 0.59 -3.36 1.70
N PHE A 92 0.00 -3.91 2.75
CA PHE A 92 0.06 -5.35 3.02
C PHE A 92 -0.69 -6.16 1.97
N GLU A 93 -1.90 -5.73 1.58
CA GLU A 93 -2.67 -6.34 0.49
C GLU A 93 -1.90 -6.31 -0.84
N ARG A 94 -1.28 -5.17 -1.17
CA ARG A 94 -0.36 -5.06 -2.32
C ARG A 94 0.83 -6.01 -2.19
N GLY A 95 1.42 -6.16 -1.01
CA GLY A 95 2.51 -7.12 -0.78
C GLY A 95 2.11 -8.54 -1.14
N ASN A 96 0.91 -8.97 -0.76
CA ASN A 96 0.37 -10.29 -1.12
C ASN A 96 0.22 -10.45 -2.65
N LEU A 97 -0.07 -9.36 -3.36
CA LEU A 97 -0.12 -9.35 -4.82
C LEU A 97 1.26 -9.42 -5.48
N VAL A 98 2.24 -8.64 -5.01
CA VAL A 98 3.59 -8.59 -5.60
C VAL A 98 4.38 -9.87 -5.34
N HIS A 99 4.12 -10.58 -4.24
CA HIS A 99 4.75 -11.87 -3.93
C HIS A 99 4.04 -13.08 -4.54
N SER A 100 3.24 -12.85 -5.58
CA SER A 100 2.46 -13.89 -6.25
C SER A 100 2.79 -13.97 -7.73
N GLY A 101 2.83 -15.20 -8.26
CA GLY A 101 2.77 -15.45 -9.69
C GLY A 101 1.32 -15.29 -10.16
N TRP A 102 1.15 -14.70 -11.33
CA TRP A 102 -0.16 -14.53 -11.94
C TRP A 102 -0.33 -15.55 -13.06
N VAL A 103 -1.41 -16.32 -12.99
CA VAL A 103 -1.74 -17.31 -14.01
C VAL A 103 -3.18 -17.12 -14.41
N THR A 104 -3.45 -17.21 -15.72
CA THR A 104 -4.81 -17.28 -16.22
C THR A 104 -5.20 -18.76 -16.27
N THR A 105 -6.25 -19.13 -15.55
CA THR A 105 -6.85 -20.46 -15.57
C THR A 105 -8.11 -20.44 -16.43
N THR A 106 -8.56 -21.60 -16.88
CA THR A 106 -9.82 -21.76 -17.61
C THR A 106 -10.68 -22.74 -16.82
N ASP A 107 -11.93 -22.38 -16.55
CA ASP A 107 -12.87 -23.29 -15.89
C ASP A 107 -13.48 -24.30 -16.88
N ASP A 108 -14.35 -25.18 -16.36
CA ASP A 108 -15.02 -26.23 -17.15
C ASP A 108 -15.93 -25.67 -18.27
N ASP A 109 -16.36 -24.39 -18.14
CA ASP A 109 -17.20 -23.69 -19.11
C ASP A 109 -16.37 -22.90 -20.15
N GLY A 110 -15.03 -22.95 -20.07
CA GLY A 110 -14.15 -22.24 -20.98
C GLY A 110 -13.95 -20.76 -20.63
N VAL A 111 -14.38 -20.32 -19.44
CA VAL A 111 -14.21 -18.94 -18.96
C VAL A 111 -12.82 -18.77 -18.38
N PHE A 112 -12.14 -17.70 -18.78
CA PHE A 112 -10.82 -17.36 -18.25
C PHE A 112 -10.93 -16.66 -16.90
N HIS A 113 -10.17 -17.15 -15.92
CA HIS A 113 -10.08 -16.58 -14.58
C HIS A 113 -8.65 -16.17 -14.29
N LEU A 114 -8.49 -14.96 -13.78
CA LEU A 114 -7.21 -14.55 -13.22
C LEU A 114 -7.03 -15.22 -11.86
N THR A 115 -5.93 -15.95 -11.70
CA THR A 115 -5.60 -16.67 -10.47
C THR A 115 -4.27 -16.18 -9.94
N ARG A 116 -4.26 -15.82 -8.66
CA ARG A 116 -3.06 -15.46 -7.92
C ARG A 116 -2.48 -16.72 -7.27
N ARG A 117 -1.24 -17.07 -7.61
CA ARG A 117 -0.48 -18.15 -6.96
C ARG A 117 0.59 -17.58 -6.04
N HIS A 118 0.49 -17.80 -4.73
CA HIS A 118 1.47 -17.31 -3.78
C HIS A 118 2.84 -17.97 -4.03
N MET A 119 3.91 -17.18 -4.28
CA MET A 119 5.20 -17.75 -4.73
C MET A 119 5.86 -18.69 -3.69
N LYS A 120 5.64 -18.44 -2.40
CA LYS A 120 6.22 -19.26 -1.32
C LYS A 120 5.43 -20.52 -0.97
N THR A 121 4.10 -20.42 -0.79
CA THR A 121 3.26 -21.53 -0.34
C THR A 121 2.67 -22.32 -1.50
N GLY A 122 2.59 -21.73 -2.70
CA GLY A 122 1.94 -22.32 -3.87
C GLY A 122 0.43 -22.18 -3.85
N ASP A 123 -0.16 -21.59 -2.81
CA ASP A 123 -1.61 -21.46 -2.67
C ASP A 123 -2.20 -20.60 -3.79
N GLU A 124 -3.28 -21.08 -4.37
CA GLU A 124 -4.00 -20.41 -5.46
C GLU A 124 -5.27 -19.77 -4.93
N TYR A 125 -5.49 -18.53 -5.34
CA TYR A 125 -6.68 -17.77 -5.00
C TYR A 125 -7.23 -17.13 -6.27
N PRO A 126 -8.52 -17.35 -6.60
CA PRO A 126 -9.15 -16.59 -7.66
C PRO A 126 -9.08 -15.09 -7.32
N PHE A 127 -8.80 -14.28 -8.33
CA PHE A 127 -8.66 -12.84 -8.18
C PHE A 127 -9.29 -12.17 -9.39
N SER A 128 -10.23 -11.26 -9.21
CA SER A 128 -10.92 -10.64 -10.34
C SER A 128 -10.22 -9.35 -10.80
N HIS A 129 -10.50 -8.92 -12.03
CA HIS A 129 -10.13 -7.58 -12.50
C HIS A 129 -10.71 -6.50 -11.60
N THR A 130 -11.96 -6.66 -11.15
CA THR A 130 -12.63 -5.76 -10.21
C THR A 130 -11.83 -5.60 -8.92
N ASP A 131 -11.24 -6.68 -8.38
CA ASP A 131 -10.42 -6.61 -7.17
C ASP A 131 -9.14 -5.78 -7.39
N LEU A 132 -8.52 -5.90 -8.58
CA LEU A 132 -7.35 -5.09 -8.94
C LEU A 132 -7.72 -3.61 -9.09
N GLU A 133 -8.83 -3.32 -9.75
CA GLU A 133 -9.32 -1.95 -9.93
C GLU A 133 -9.71 -1.32 -8.59
N GLU A 134 -10.39 -2.05 -7.72
CA GLU A 134 -10.80 -1.57 -6.40
C GLU A 134 -9.58 -1.27 -5.52
N LEU A 135 -8.59 -2.17 -5.49
CA LEU A 135 -7.37 -1.93 -4.75
C LEU A 135 -6.60 -0.73 -5.31
N GLY A 136 -6.47 -0.63 -6.64
CA GLY A 136 -5.84 0.50 -7.31
C GLY A 136 -6.54 1.82 -7.00
N HIS A 137 -7.88 1.82 -6.99
CA HIS A 137 -8.71 2.97 -6.64
C HIS A 137 -8.52 3.39 -5.17
N LYS A 138 -8.61 2.45 -4.22
CA LYS A 138 -8.41 2.70 -2.79
C LYS A 138 -7.02 3.28 -2.51
N LEU A 139 -5.97 2.70 -3.09
CA LEU A 139 -4.61 3.24 -3.01
C LEU A 139 -4.51 4.65 -3.61
N GLY A 140 -5.19 4.90 -4.74
CA GLY A 140 -5.24 6.22 -5.37
C GLY A 140 -5.93 7.29 -4.50
N MET A 141 -7.01 6.91 -3.81
CA MET A 141 -7.70 7.77 -2.85
C MET A 141 -6.80 8.11 -1.66
N LEU A 142 -6.14 7.10 -1.05
CA LEU A 142 -5.18 7.33 0.03
C LEU A 142 -4.00 8.18 -0.40
N ALA A 143 -3.45 7.94 -1.60
CA ALA A 143 -2.34 8.73 -2.13
C ALA A 143 -2.73 10.20 -2.31
N THR A 144 -4.00 10.47 -2.61
CA THR A 144 -4.54 11.81 -2.79
C THR A 144 -4.80 12.49 -1.45
N THR A 145 -5.14 11.78 -0.38
CA THR A 145 -5.34 12.40 0.95
C THR A 145 -4.03 12.54 1.72
N GLY A 146 -3.11 11.58 1.60
CA GLY A 146 -1.85 11.50 2.34
C GLY A 146 -0.91 12.70 2.18
N HIS A 147 -0.99 13.41 1.05
CA HIS A 147 -0.20 14.63 0.83
C HIS A 147 -0.54 15.76 1.82
N MET A 148 -1.78 15.81 2.36
CA MET A 148 -2.20 16.84 3.31
C MET A 148 -1.52 16.59 4.67
N PHE A 149 -1.50 15.33 5.12
CA PHE A 149 -0.82 14.95 6.35
C PHE A 149 0.69 15.13 6.24
N MET A 150 1.29 14.83 5.08
CA MET A 150 2.69 15.17 4.83
C MET A 150 2.95 16.68 4.91
N ALA A 151 2.08 17.52 4.31
CA ALA A 151 2.25 18.97 4.37
C ALA A 151 2.23 19.48 5.83
N VAL A 152 1.29 19.00 6.64
CA VAL A 152 1.21 19.28 8.09
C VAL A 152 2.44 18.76 8.84
N ALA A 153 2.93 17.57 8.48
CA ALA A 153 4.15 17.01 9.07
C ALA A 153 5.36 17.92 8.80
N MET A 154 5.48 18.41 7.57
CA MET A 154 6.58 19.27 7.15
C MET A 154 6.53 20.65 7.80
N THR A 155 5.35 21.28 7.95
CA THR A 155 5.29 22.58 8.64
C THR A 155 5.76 22.48 10.09
N LYS A 156 5.36 21.42 10.80
CA LYS A 156 5.82 21.16 12.18
C LYS A 156 7.31 20.83 12.31
N LEU A 157 7.95 20.32 11.25
CA LEU A 157 9.40 20.17 11.23
C LEU A 157 10.09 21.53 11.28
N PHE A 158 9.65 22.48 10.45
CA PHE A 158 10.25 23.80 10.34
C PHE A 158 9.95 24.70 11.54
N ASP A 159 8.78 24.58 12.17
CA ASP A 159 8.42 25.34 13.37
C ASP A 159 9.20 24.90 14.63
N ALA A 160 9.79 23.70 14.64
CA ALA A 160 10.50 23.14 15.79
C ALA A 160 12.00 23.46 15.84
N ASP A 161 12.53 24.10 14.79
CA ASP A 161 13.94 24.48 14.66
C ASP A 161 14.19 25.98 14.96
N GLU A 162 13.17 26.71 15.44
CA GLU A 162 13.26 28.06 16.03
C GLU A 162 13.24 28.02 17.57
#